data_AF-A0A423JZB1-F1
#
_entry.id   AF-A0A423JZB1-F1
#
_cell.length_a   1.000
_cell.length_b   1.000
_cell.length_c   1.000
_cell.angle_alpha   90.00
_cell.angle_beta   90.00
_cell.angle_gamma   90.00
#
_symmetry.space_group_name_H-M   'P 1'
#
loop_
_entity.id
_entity.type
_entity.pdbx_description
1 polymer ?
#
loop_
_entity_poly.entity_id
_entity_poly.type
_entity_poly.pdbx_seq_one_letter_code
_entity_poly.pdbx_strand_id
1 'polypeptide(L)'
;MSSSSTLGFIKHHIAVFLIVGGTFAGAAGAVGAWLWSEFKDLQQQSVEFEQRKSKVAEAESTRKQELVEREYAVRQAEAKNTEREESLKARELQYQRSSEQLKLDQQSLSAEQGEKAAERQLQSLMSEFSALGVDLNANPYCGSQANIDKFNSAVAKYSEIAALAQAHSLEKKYRRFLTSNEQHSFSFGCYKVEHIKSPAT
;
A
#
# COMPACT_ATOMS: atom_id res chain seq x y z
N MET A 1 -44.38 -59.94 115.13
CA MET A 1 -43.08 -59.28 114.90
C MET A 1 -43.02 -58.76 113.47
N SER A 2 -42.83 -57.45 113.33
CA SER A 2 -42.14 -56.74 112.24
C SER A 2 -42.56 -56.97 110.76
N SER A 3 -43.65 -56.32 110.32
CA SER A 3 -43.95 -56.07 108.89
C SER A 3 -43.71 -54.61 108.45
N SER A 4 -43.22 -53.74 109.34
CA SER A 4 -43.04 -52.30 109.04
C SER A 4 -41.69 -51.93 108.42
N SER A 5 -40.69 -52.84 108.42
CA SER A 5 -39.32 -52.52 107.99
C SER A 5 -39.00 -52.83 106.52
N THR A 6 -39.78 -53.67 105.84
CA THR A 6 -39.56 -54.05 104.42
C THR A 6 -40.18 -53.05 103.43
N LEU A 7 -41.24 -52.34 103.83
CA LEU A 7 -41.92 -51.35 102.99
C LEU A 7 -41.07 -50.08 102.77
N GLY A 8 -40.24 -49.70 103.75
CA GLY A 8 -39.33 -48.55 103.66
C GLY A 8 -38.15 -48.78 102.71
N PHE A 9 -37.61 -49.99 102.68
CA PHE A 9 -36.48 -50.38 101.83
C PHE A 9 -36.87 -50.37 100.33
N ILE A 10 -38.04 -50.92 99.99
CA ILE A 10 -38.55 -50.94 98.61
C ILE A 10 -38.85 -49.51 98.10
N LYS A 11 -39.48 -48.66 98.93
CA LYS A 11 -39.73 -47.25 98.58
C LYS A 11 -38.43 -46.48 98.34
N HIS A 12 -37.39 -46.72 99.14
CA HIS A 12 -36.12 -46.03 99.00
C HIS A 12 -35.37 -46.46 97.73
N HIS A 13 -35.35 -47.76 97.40
CA HIS A 13 -34.71 -48.24 96.17
C HIS A 13 -35.43 -47.78 94.90
N ILE A 14 -36.77 -47.77 94.89
CA ILE A 14 -37.54 -47.24 93.74
C ILE A 14 -37.24 -45.74 93.53
N ALA A 15 -37.19 -44.96 94.61
CA ALA A 15 -36.84 -43.54 94.52
C ALA A 15 -35.43 -43.32 93.95
N VAL A 16 -34.44 -44.11 94.38
CA VAL A 16 -33.07 -44.03 93.86
C VAL A 16 -33.00 -44.44 92.38
N PHE A 17 -33.70 -45.51 91.96
CA PHE A 17 -33.77 -45.91 90.55
C PHE A 17 -34.43 -44.86 89.66
N LEU A 18 -35.48 -44.18 90.15
CA LEU A 18 -36.13 -43.10 89.41
C LEU A 18 -35.23 -41.86 89.28
N ILE A 19 -34.47 -41.53 90.33
CA ILE A 19 -33.51 -40.41 90.29
C ILE A 19 -32.36 -40.73 89.35
N VAL A 20 -31.72 -41.89 89.50
CA VAL A 20 -30.59 -42.31 88.65
C VAL A 20 -31.05 -42.50 87.20
N GLY A 21 -32.18 -43.17 86.98
CA GLY A 21 -32.78 -43.34 85.65
C GLY A 21 -33.20 -42.01 85.02
N GLY A 22 -33.77 -41.09 85.80
CA GLY A 22 -34.12 -39.74 85.36
C GLY A 22 -32.89 -38.91 84.99
N THR A 23 -31.81 -38.97 85.78
CA THR A 23 -30.55 -38.27 85.45
C THR A 23 -29.88 -38.84 84.21
N PHE A 24 -29.91 -40.16 84.01
CA PHE A 24 -29.32 -40.81 82.84
C PHE A 24 -30.13 -40.53 81.57
N ALA A 25 -31.46 -40.60 81.65
CA ALA A 25 -32.34 -40.23 80.54
C ALA A 25 -32.25 -38.74 80.19
N GLY A 26 -32.15 -37.85 81.19
CA GLY A 26 -31.94 -36.42 80.99
C GLY A 26 -30.60 -36.09 80.32
N ALA A 27 -29.51 -36.72 80.78
CA ALA A 27 -28.18 -36.53 80.18
C ALA A 27 -28.11 -37.10 78.75
N ALA A 28 -28.66 -38.29 78.50
CA ALA A 28 -28.71 -38.88 77.16
C ALA A 28 -29.56 -38.05 76.18
N GLY A 29 -30.68 -37.49 76.65
CA GLY A 29 -31.52 -36.58 75.85
C GLY A 29 -30.80 -35.29 75.45
N ALA A 30 -30.05 -34.67 76.37
CA ALA A 30 -29.27 -33.48 76.08
C ALA A 30 -28.13 -33.74 75.08
N VAL A 31 -27.42 -34.86 75.24
CA VAL A 31 -26.36 -35.27 74.30
C VAL A 31 -26.94 -35.59 72.92
N GLY A 32 -28.09 -36.26 72.86
CA GLY A 32 -28.80 -36.53 71.60
C GLY A 32 -29.26 -35.25 70.90
N ALA A 33 -29.77 -34.27 71.65
CA ALA A 33 -30.16 -32.97 71.08
C ALA A 33 -28.97 -32.18 70.53
N TRP A 34 -27.83 -32.17 71.25
CA TRP A 34 -26.59 -31.52 70.80
C TRP A 34 -26.01 -32.19 69.54
N LEU A 35 -25.92 -33.52 69.51
CA LEU A 35 -25.51 -34.28 68.33
C LEU A 35 -26.41 -34.02 67.12
N TRP A 36 -27.72 -33.92 67.34
CA TRP A 36 -28.68 -33.60 66.29
C TRP A 36 -28.52 -32.17 65.76
N SER A 37 -28.21 -31.19 66.62
CA SER A 37 -27.91 -29.83 66.19
C SER A 37 -26.62 -29.75 65.38
N GLU A 38 -25.55 -30.44 65.80
CA GLU A 38 -24.28 -30.52 65.06
C GLU A 38 -24.47 -31.21 63.70
N PHE A 39 -25.20 -32.32 63.67
CA PHE A 39 -25.50 -33.01 62.41
C PHE A 39 -26.27 -32.11 61.42
N LYS A 40 -27.23 -31.32 61.91
CA LYS A 40 -27.95 -30.35 61.09
C LYS A 40 -27.04 -29.22 60.59
N ASP A 41 -26.14 -28.72 61.44
CA ASP A 41 -25.19 -27.68 61.05
C ASP A 41 -24.22 -28.18 59.97
N LEU A 42 -23.66 -29.39 60.14
CA LEU A 42 -22.81 -30.04 59.14
C LEU A 42 -23.54 -30.27 57.81
N GLN A 43 -24.80 -30.73 57.85
CA GLN A 43 -25.61 -30.85 56.64
C GLN A 43 -25.81 -29.47 55.97
N GLN A 44 -26.11 -28.43 56.73
CA GLN A 44 -26.27 -27.08 56.20
C GLN A 44 -24.96 -26.56 55.57
N GLN A 45 -23.83 -26.74 56.24
CA GLN A 45 -22.51 -26.37 55.71
C GLN A 45 -22.16 -27.13 54.42
N SER A 46 -22.49 -28.43 54.34
CA SER A 46 -22.27 -29.21 53.11
C SER A 46 -23.10 -28.70 51.93
N VAL A 47 -24.37 -28.34 52.17
CA VAL A 47 -25.25 -27.77 51.15
C VAL A 47 -24.73 -26.41 50.70
N GLU A 48 -24.30 -25.55 51.63
CA GLU A 48 -23.70 -24.25 51.31
C GLU A 48 -22.40 -24.39 50.52
N PHE A 49 -21.56 -25.37 50.85
CA PHE A 49 -20.33 -25.64 50.12
C PHE A 49 -20.60 -26.10 48.68
N GLU A 50 -21.52 -27.04 48.47
CA GLU A 50 -21.90 -27.50 47.13
C GLU A 50 -22.53 -26.35 46.31
N GLN A 51 -23.34 -25.49 46.93
CA GLN A 51 -23.86 -24.28 46.28
C GLN A 51 -22.75 -23.27 45.90
N ARG A 52 -21.74 -23.09 46.75
CA ARG A 52 -20.59 -22.23 46.42
C ARG A 52 -19.77 -22.83 45.29
N LYS A 53 -19.54 -24.13 45.33
CA LYS A 53 -18.81 -24.86 44.29
C LYS A 53 -19.52 -24.79 42.94
N SER A 54 -20.85 -24.96 42.92
CA SER A 54 -21.63 -24.83 41.68
C SER A 54 -21.58 -23.40 41.14
N LYS A 55 -21.73 -22.37 41.98
CA LYS A 55 -21.61 -20.96 41.57
C LYS A 55 -20.23 -20.62 41.01
N VAL A 56 -19.16 -21.15 41.60
CA VAL A 56 -17.79 -20.95 41.10
C VAL A 56 -17.61 -21.64 39.75
N ALA A 57 -18.09 -22.89 39.60
CA ALA A 57 -18.01 -23.61 38.34
C ALA A 57 -18.82 -22.93 37.22
N GLU A 58 -19.99 -22.38 37.55
CA GLU A 58 -20.81 -21.59 36.62
C GLU A 58 -20.10 -20.30 36.21
N ALA A 59 -19.58 -19.53 37.17
CA ALA A 59 -18.83 -18.31 36.89
C ALA A 59 -17.57 -18.57 36.05
N GLU A 60 -16.86 -19.67 36.30
CA GLU A 60 -15.70 -20.07 35.50
C GLU A 60 -16.12 -20.46 34.08
N SER A 61 -17.23 -21.18 33.93
CA SER A 61 -17.79 -21.56 32.62
C SER A 61 -18.16 -20.32 31.80
N THR A 62 -18.90 -19.37 32.40
CA THR A 62 -19.28 -18.11 31.75
C THR A 62 -18.05 -17.31 31.34
N ARG A 63 -17.04 -17.21 32.22
CA ARG A 63 -15.79 -16.51 31.90
C ARG A 63 -15.05 -17.17 30.72
N LYS A 64 -15.01 -18.51 30.66
CA LYS A 64 -14.41 -19.24 29.54
C LYS A 64 -15.16 -18.99 28.24
N GLN A 65 -16.50 -18.99 28.26
CA GLN A 65 -17.31 -18.68 27.08
C GLN A 65 -17.02 -17.26 26.58
N GLU A 66 -17.01 -16.27 27.48
CA GLU A 66 -16.73 -14.89 27.11
C GLU A 66 -15.32 -14.72 26.51
N LEU A 67 -14.31 -15.42 27.06
CA LEU A 67 -12.96 -15.41 26.49
C LEU A 67 -12.92 -16.02 25.09
N VAL A 68 -13.61 -17.15 24.87
CA VAL A 68 -13.69 -17.80 23.55
C VAL A 68 -14.38 -16.88 22.53
N GLU A 69 -15.46 -16.21 22.91
CA GLU A 69 -16.16 -15.26 22.04
C GLU A 69 -15.25 -14.06 21.66
N ARG A 70 -14.52 -13.52 22.64
CA ARG A 70 -13.56 -12.43 22.42
C ARG A 70 -12.43 -12.87 21.50
N GLU A 71 -11.83 -14.03 21.75
CA GLU A 71 -10.76 -14.59 20.91
C GLU A 71 -11.23 -14.82 19.47
N TYR A 72 -12.46 -15.33 19.30
CA TYR A 72 -13.05 -15.52 18.00
C TYR A 72 -13.26 -14.19 17.25
N ALA A 73 -13.78 -13.17 17.94
CA ALA A 73 -13.96 -11.84 17.38
C ALA A 73 -12.61 -11.19 16.98
N VAL A 74 -11.57 -11.35 17.81
CA VAL A 74 -10.22 -10.86 17.52
C VAL A 74 -9.64 -11.56 16.29
N ARG A 75 -9.71 -12.90 16.22
CA ARG A 75 -9.23 -13.66 15.05
C ARG A 75 -9.93 -13.26 13.77
N GLN A 76 -11.24 -13.01 13.80
CA GLN A 76 -11.97 -12.51 12.63
C GLN A 76 -11.49 -11.10 12.22
N ALA A 77 -11.25 -10.22 13.18
CA ALA A 77 -10.76 -8.87 12.90
C ALA A 77 -9.35 -8.91 12.31
N GLU A 78 -8.46 -9.74 12.86
CA GLU A 78 -7.11 -9.98 12.33
C GLU A 78 -7.16 -10.50 10.90
N ALA A 79 -7.96 -11.53 10.62
CA ALA A 79 -8.11 -12.07 9.27
C ALA A 79 -8.58 -11.01 8.26
N LYS A 80 -9.59 -10.19 8.63
CA LYS A 80 -10.07 -9.09 7.80
C LYS A 80 -9.02 -7.99 7.59
N ASN A 81 -8.22 -7.70 8.61
CA ASN A 81 -7.14 -6.72 8.49
C ASN A 81 -6.05 -7.23 7.55
N THR A 82 -5.66 -8.50 7.66
CA THR A 82 -4.67 -9.13 6.76
C THR A 82 -5.17 -9.10 5.30
N GLU A 83 -6.43 -9.48 5.05
CA GLU A 83 -7.03 -9.42 3.70
C GLU A 83 -7.01 -7.98 3.14
N ARG A 84 -7.35 -6.99 3.98
CA ARG A 84 -7.30 -5.58 3.59
C ARG A 84 -5.88 -5.14 3.26
N GLU A 85 -4.90 -5.49 4.09
CA GLU A 85 -3.50 -5.15 3.85
C GLU A 85 -2.98 -5.76 2.55
N GLU A 86 -3.29 -7.02 2.26
CA GLU A 86 -2.93 -7.67 1.00
C GLU A 86 -3.59 -6.96 -0.19
N SER A 87 -4.87 -6.61 -0.08
CA SER A 87 -5.59 -5.88 -1.13
C SER A 87 -5.01 -4.48 -1.38
N LEU A 88 -4.54 -3.80 -0.33
CA LEU A 88 -3.92 -2.48 -0.42
C LEU A 88 -2.53 -2.58 -1.07
N LYS A 89 -1.71 -3.54 -0.66
CA LYS A 89 -0.40 -3.81 -1.29
C LYS A 89 -0.55 -4.13 -2.78
N ALA A 90 -1.55 -4.94 -3.15
CA ALA A 90 -1.82 -5.27 -4.54
C ALA A 90 -2.21 -4.02 -5.36
N ARG A 91 -3.07 -3.15 -4.81
CA ARG A 91 -3.42 -1.87 -5.45
C ARG A 91 -2.24 -0.93 -5.55
N GLU A 92 -1.41 -0.83 -4.52
CA GLU A 92 -0.22 0.02 -4.53
C GLU A 92 0.74 -0.39 -5.64
N LEU A 93 1.02 -1.69 -5.78
CA LEU A 93 1.81 -2.25 -6.89
C LEU A 93 1.20 -1.92 -8.26
N GLN A 94 -0.12 -2.02 -8.39
CA GLN A 94 -0.81 -1.66 -9.63
C GLN A 94 -0.67 -0.16 -9.95
N TYR A 95 -0.82 0.70 -8.94
CA TYR A 95 -0.65 2.15 -9.10
C TYR A 95 0.78 2.52 -9.49
N GLN A 96 1.79 1.91 -8.85
CA GLN A 96 3.19 2.12 -9.20
C GLN A 96 3.46 1.77 -10.68
N ARG A 97 3.03 0.59 -11.13
CA ARG A 97 3.16 0.18 -12.55
C ARG A 97 2.45 1.15 -13.49
N SER A 98 1.22 1.55 -13.17
CA SER A 98 0.48 2.50 -14.01
C SER A 98 1.17 3.87 -14.07
N SER A 99 1.75 4.34 -12.96
CA SER A 99 2.48 5.60 -12.91
C SER A 99 3.77 5.54 -13.72
N GLU A 100 4.49 4.42 -13.69
CA GLU A 100 5.68 4.23 -14.52
C GLU A 100 5.32 4.23 -16.01
N GLN A 101 4.27 3.51 -16.39
CA GLN A 101 3.77 3.50 -17.77
C GLN A 101 3.38 4.91 -18.23
N LEU A 102 2.63 5.65 -17.41
CA LEU A 102 2.25 7.04 -17.71
C LEU A 102 3.46 7.96 -17.91
N LYS A 103 4.54 7.78 -17.14
CA LYS A 103 5.78 8.55 -17.34
C LYS A 103 6.44 8.21 -18.67
N LEU A 104 6.49 6.93 -19.04
CA LEU A 104 7.03 6.50 -20.33
C LEU A 104 6.20 7.04 -21.50
N ASP A 105 4.87 6.96 -21.40
CA ASP A 105 3.94 7.49 -22.40
C ASP A 105 4.07 9.02 -22.52
N GLN A 106 4.25 9.73 -21.41
CA GLN A 106 4.46 11.18 -21.43
C GLN A 106 5.80 11.54 -22.09
N GLN A 107 6.87 10.79 -21.82
CA GLN A 107 8.17 10.99 -22.45
C GLN A 107 8.12 10.72 -23.95
N SER A 108 7.44 9.65 -24.38
CA SER A 108 7.30 9.32 -25.80
C SER A 108 6.46 10.38 -26.54
N LEU A 109 5.35 10.82 -25.96
CA LEU A 109 4.54 11.93 -26.51
C LEU A 109 5.33 13.23 -26.59
N SER A 110 6.13 13.54 -25.58
CA SER A 110 6.99 14.74 -25.60
C SER A 110 8.05 14.66 -26.71
N ALA A 111 8.63 13.48 -26.93
CA ALA A 111 9.59 13.25 -28.00
C ALA A 111 8.93 13.38 -29.39
N GLU A 112 7.76 12.78 -29.57
CA GLU A 112 6.99 12.85 -30.83
C GLU A 112 6.55 14.29 -31.15
N GLN A 113 6.12 15.04 -30.13
CA GLN A 113 5.79 16.46 -30.28
C GLN A 113 7.02 17.29 -30.66
N GLY A 114 8.18 17.01 -30.05
CA GLY A 114 9.45 17.64 -30.37
C GLY A 114 9.89 17.37 -31.81
N GLU A 115 9.82 16.12 -32.25
CA GLU A 115 10.12 15.72 -33.63
C GLU A 115 9.21 16.43 -34.63
N LYS A 116 7.90 16.46 -34.38
CA LYS A 116 6.92 17.12 -35.25
C LYS A 116 7.12 18.64 -35.32
N ALA A 117 7.53 19.27 -34.22
CA ALA A 117 7.88 20.70 -34.21
C ALA A 117 9.13 20.96 -35.05
N ALA A 118 10.17 20.14 -34.89
CA ALA A 118 11.39 20.22 -35.68
C ALA A 118 11.12 20.00 -37.18
N GLU A 119 10.25 19.06 -37.55
CA GLU A 119 9.84 18.83 -38.94
C GLU A 119 9.18 20.05 -39.58
N ARG A 120 8.29 20.74 -38.84
CA ARG A 120 7.65 21.98 -39.34
C ARG A 120 8.67 23.08 -39.55
N GLN A 121 9.60 23.25 -38.61
CA GLN A 121 10.67 24.25 -38.74
C GLN A 121 11.59 23.92 -39.91
N LEU A 122 11.98 22.65 -40.09
CA LEU A 122 12.74 22.19 -41.26
C LEU A 122 12.01 22.49 -42.57
N GLN A 123 10.72 22.18 -42.67
CA GLN A 123 9.93 22.49 -43.87
C GLN A 123 9.89 24.00 -44.17
N SER A 124 9.76 24.85 -43.15
CA SER A 124 9.83 26.31 -43.30
C SER A 124 11.19 26.74 -43.84
N LEU A 125 12.27 26.30 -43.20
CA LEU A 125 13.64 26.67 -43.60
C LEU A 125 13.98 26.16 -45.01
N MET A 126 13.56 24.95 -45.37
CA MET A 126 13.73 24.42 -46.72
C MET A 126 12.95 25.25 -47.75
N SER A 127 11.73 25.69 -47.44
CA SER A 127 10.96 26.57 -48.30
C SER A 127 11.63 27.93 -48.48
N GLU A 128 12.17 28.50 -47.40
CA GLU A 128 12.94 29.76 -47.44
C GLU A 128 14.22 29.60 -48.28
N PHE A 129 14.95 28.50 -48.10
CA PHE A 129 16.12 28.18 -48.89
C PHE A 129 15.78 28.07 -50.39
N SER A 130 14.73 27.33 -50.73
CA SER A 130 14.28 27.21 -52.13
C SER A 130 13.83 28.55 -52.71
N ALA A 131 13.25 29.44 -51.91
CA ALA A 131 12.85 30.78 -52.34
C ALA A 131 14.04 31.69 -52.70
N LEU A 132 15.23 31.43 -52.14
CA LEU A 132 16.45 32.15 -52.53
C LEU A 132 16.90 31.80 -53.95
N GLY A 133 16.58 30.60 -54.45
CA GLY A 133 16.86 30.18 -55.82
C GLY A 133 18.35 30.11 -56.16
N VAL A 134 19.21 29.88 -55.16
CA VAL A 134 20.67 29.82 -55.31
C VAL A 134 21.14 28.37 -55.33
N ASP A 135 22.03 28.04 -56.27
CA ASP A 135 22.75 26.77 -56.28
C ASP A 135 24.07 26.92 -55.52
N LEU A 136 24.24 26.16 -54.43
CA LEU A 136 25.45 26.21 -53.60
C LEU A 136 26.68 25.59 -54.29
N ASN A 137 26.49 24.81 -55.35
CA ASN A 137 27.59 24.26 -56.14
C ASN A 137 28.08 25.19 -57.25
N ALA A 138 27.31 26.25 -57.55
CA ALA A 138 27.68 27.27 -58.51
C ALA A 138 28.48 28.39 -57.84
N ASN A 139 29.55 28.84 -58.49
CA ASN A 139 30.31 29.99 -58.02
C ASN A 139 29.45 31.27 -58.16
N PRO A 140 29.25 32.10 -57.11
CA PRO A 140 28.47 33.33 -57.24
C PRO A 140 29.13 34.35 -58.17
N TYR A 141 28.32 35.17 -58.85
CA TYR A 141 28.79 36.26 -59.71
C TYR A 141 29.26 37.46 -58.89
N CYS A 142 30.49 37.93 -59.12
CA CYS A 142 31.08 39.05 -58.37
C CYS A 142 30.43 40.42 -58.63
N GLY A 143 29.73 40.59 -59.75
CA GLY A 143 29.32 41.94 -60.21
C GLY A 143 28.10 42.52 -59.50
N SER A 144 27.49 41.79 -58.55
CA SER A 144 26.35 42.28 -57.78
C SER A 144 26.45 41.83 -56.32
N GLN A 145 26.57 42.79 -55.41
CA GLN A 145 26.58 42.53 -53.96
C GLN A 145 25.34 41.74 -53.53
N ALA A 146 24.18 42.03 -54.13
CA ALA A 146 22.94 41.31 -53.85
C ALA A 146 23.01 39.80 -54.18
N ASN A 147 23.81 39.40 -55.18
CA ASN A 147 23.99 37.98 -55.49
C ASN A 147 24.91 37.28 -54.48
N ILE A 148 25.94 37.99 -54.00
CA ILE A 148 26.83 37.51 -52.94
C ILE A 148 26.05 37.36 -51.63
N ASP A 149 25.23 38.35 -51.27
CA ASP A 149 24.41 38.32 -50.05
C ASP A 149 23.36 37.19 -50.08
N LYS A 150 22.73 36.96 -51.24
CA LYS A 150 21.82 35.83 -51.45
C LYS A 150 22.53 34.48 -51.29
N PHE A 151 23.73 34.34 -51.87
CA PHE A 151 24.52 33.13 -51.75
C PHE A 151 24.91 32.85 -50.29
N ASN A 152 25.43 33.85 -49.59
CA ASN A 152 25.78 33.73 -48.16
C ASN A 152 24.55 33.39 -47.30
N SER A 153 23.40 33.98 -47.60
CA SER A 153 22.14 33.67 -46.93
C SER A 153 21.71 32.22 -47.17
N ALA A 154 21.88 31.70 -48.40
CA ALA A 154 21.57 30.32 -48.73
C ALA A 154 22.51 29.35 -48.01
N VAL A 155 23.81 29.65 -47.93
CA VAL A 155 24.79 28.85 -47.15
C VAL A 155 24.40 28.81 -45.67
N ALA A 156 24.08 29.97 -45.08
CA ALA A 156 23.67 30.05 -43.67
C ALA A 156 22.39 29.23 -43.41
N LYS A 157 21.38 29.35 -44.29
CA LYS A 157 20.14 28.60 -44.19
C LYS A 157 20.34 27.10 -44.36
N TYR A 158 21.19 26.66 -45.29
CA TYR A 158 21.53 25.26 -45.44
C TYR A 158 22.22 24.70 -44.18
N SER A 159 23.16 25.44 -43.60
CA SER A 159 23.81 25.06 -42.35
C SER A 159 22.82 24.93 -41.19
N GLU A 160 21.85 25.85 -41.09
CA GLU A 160 20.78 25.80 -40.09
C GLU A 160 19.91 24.55 -40.28
N ILE A 161 19.52 24.23 -41.53
CA ILE A 161 18.74 23.04 -41.87
C ILE A 161 19.51 21.76 -41.51
N ALA A 162 20.80 21.68 -41.86
CA ALA A 162 21.64 20.51 -41.58
C ALA A 162 21.81 20.30 -40.07
N ALA A 163 22.10 21.36 -39.32
CA ALA A 163 22.25 21.30 -37.86
C ALA A 163 20.94 20.88 -37.17
N LEU A 164 19.80 21.43 -37.61
CA LEU A 164 18.49 21.09 -37.05
C LEU A 164 18.08 19.65 -37.38
N ALA A 165 18.36 19.18 -38.60
CA ALA A 165 18.11 17.80 -38.99
C ALA A 165 18.97 16.82 -38.19
N GLN A 166 20.24 17.16 -37.92
CA GLN A 166 21.13 16.36 -37.09
C GLN A 166 20.68 16.31 -35.62
N ALA A 167 20.35 17.47 -35.04
CA ALA A 167 19.94 17.57 -33.64
C ALA A 167 18.69 16.72 -33.31
N HIS A 168 17.80 16.52 -34.28
CA HIS A 168 16.58 15.74 -34.13
C HIS A 168 16.62 14.37 -34.82
N SER A 169 17.79 13.90 -35.28
CA SER A 169 17.94 12.62 -36.00
C SER A 169 17.07 12.48 -37.27
N LEU A 170 16.71 13.60 -37.88
CA LEU A 170 15.87 13.70 -39.08
C LEU A 170 16.67 13.65 -40.39
N GLU A 171 18.01 13.55 -40.32
CA GLU A 171 18.91 13.50 -41.49
C GLU A 171 18.49 12.44 -42.51
N LYS A 172 18.10 11.23 -42.07
CA LYS A 172 17.67 10.15 -42.98
C LYS A 172 16.41 10.52 -43.75
N LYS A 173 15.46 11.20 -43.09
CA LYS A 173 14.18 11.62 -43.67
C LYS A 173 14.40 12.71 -44.72
N TYR A 174 15.26 13.67 -44.42
CA TYR A 174 15.56 14.81 -45.30
C TYR A 174 16.83 14.63 -46.14
N ARG A 175 17.40 13.42 -46.17
CA ARG A 175 18.68 13.12 -46.83
C ARG A 175 18.73 13.63 -48.26
N ARG A 176 17.65 13.43 -49.03
CA ARG A 176 17.60 13.88 -50.43
C ARG A 176 17.82 15.38 -50.55
N PHE A 177 17.20 16.18 -49.69
CA PHE A 177 17.42 17.63 -49.71
C PHE A 177 18.85 17.98 -49.28
N LEU A 178 19.33 17.37 -48.19
CA LEU A 178 20.67 17.64 -47.66
C LEU A 178 21.75 17.32 -48.69
N THR A 179 21.71 16.14 -49.33
CA THR A 179 22.72 15.72 -50.31
C THR A 179 22.60 16.46 -51.64
N SER A 180 21.39 16.87 -52.06
CA SER A 180 21.21 17.58 -53.32
C SER A 180 21.64 19.04 -53.26
N ASN A 181 21.66 19.63 -52.08
CA ASN A 181 22.04 21.04 -51.87
C ASN A 181 23.36 21.19 -51.11
N GLU A 182 24.04 20.08 -50.80
CA GLU A 182 25.36 20.11 -50.20
C GLU A 182 26.36 20.75 -51.17
N GLN A 183 27.19 21.64 -50.65
CA GLN A 183 28.28 22.24 -51.42
C GLN A 183 29.40 21.20 -51.57
N HIS A 184 29.54 20.64 -52.77
CA HIS A 184 30.61 19.71 -53.11
C HIS A 184 31.84 20.41 -53.69
N SER A 185 31.68 21.63 -54.21
CA SER A 185 32.74 22.46 -54.76
C SER A 185 33.08 23.62 -53.83
N PHE A 186 34.28 23.58 -53.23
CA PHE A 186 34.83 24.75 -52.53
C PHE A 186 35.31 25.76 -53.58
N SER A 187 34.46 26.74 -53.89
CA SER A 187 34.83 27.90 -54.69
C SER A 187 35.40 28.98 -53.79
N PHE A 188 36.66 29.37 -54.02
CA PHE A 188 37.24 30.53 -53.39
C PHE A 188 36.97 31.77 -54.24
N GLY A 189 36.24 32.72 -53.67
CA GLY A 189 35.87 33.97 -54.34
C GLY A 189 34.63 33.82 -55.21
N CYS A 190 34.43 34.80 -56.07
CA CYS A 190 33.33 34.88 -57.03
C CYS A 190 33.92 34.94 -58.44
N TYR A 191 33.14 34.62 -59.49
CA TYR A 191 33.63 34.74 -60.86
C TYR A 191 33.29 36.12 -61.46
N LYS A 192 34.19 36.65 -62.29
CA LYS A 192 33.95 37.84 -63.13
C LYS A 192 33.82 37.39 -64.58
N VAL A 193 32.87 37.97 -65.31
CA VAL A 193 32.80 37.78 -66.77
C VAL A 193 33.86 38.70 -67.37
N GLU A 194 34.96 38.14 -67.88
CA GLU A 194 35.86 38.89 -68.74
C GLU A 194 35.17 39.12 -70.08
N HIS A 195 34.79 40.36 -70.37
CA HIS A 195 34.34 40.73 -71.70
C HIS A 195 35.51 40.53 -72.69
N ILE A 196 35.46 39.44 -73.44
CA ILE A 196 36.30 39.26 -74.62
C ILE A 196 35.94 40.40 -75.58
N LYS A 197 36.80 41.42 -75.66
CA LYS A 197 36.73 42.41 -76.74
C LYS A 197 36.89 41.64 -78.05
N SER A 198 35.81 41.51 -78.81
CA SER A 198 35.88 41.07 -80.20
C SER A 198 36.90 41.96 -80.92
N PRO A 199 37.90 41.40 -81.61
CA PRO A 199 38.81 42.21 -82.40
C PRO A 199 37.99 42.94 -83.46
N ALA A 200 38.07 44.27 -83.45
CA ALA A 200 37.50 45.09 -84.51
C ALA A 200 38.27 44.77 -85.79
N THR A 201 37.58 44.20 -86.78
CA THR A 201 38.02 44.14 -88.18
C THR A 201 38.05 45.52 -88.82
#